data_AF-A0A7V9L3H9-F1
#
_entry.id   AF-A0A7V9L3H9-F1
#
_cell.length_a   1.000
_cell.length_b   1.000
_cell.length_c   1.000
_cell.angle_alpha   90.00
_cell.angle_beta   90.00
_cell.angle_gamma   90.00
#
_symmetry.space_group_name_H-M   'P 1'
#
loop_
_entity.id
_entity.type
_entity.pdbx_description
1 polymer ?
#
loop_
_entity_poly.entity_id
_entity_poly.type
_entity_poly.pdbx_seq_one_letter_code
_entity_poly.pdbx_strand_id
1 'polypeptide(L)'
;MREQLLLVSLVVAGAAACAGRPVSTTLNQASMTSQYACDSHVVTREAGKVFASNDTRLALAFQDDAGDHFVTTPESPTAMHAIEYVMPSDARADAIERVYDTSKGNSRADWRVVDENVCVVRGGYTDAFGRFAAGSTMDAIAKDFGLGNRIEARKLIKEGMRATQVRFHREF
;
A
#
# COMPACT_ATOMS: atom_id res chain seq x y z
N MET A 1 -52.22 4.96 50.25
CA MET A 1 -51.59 3.85 49.51
C MET A 1 -50.46 4.47 48.70
N ARG A 2 -49.34 4.92 49.31
CA ARG A 2 -48.19 4.16 49.83
C ARG A 2 -47.64 3.11 48.87
N GLU A 3 -46.46 3.45 48.36
CA GLU A 3 -45.32 2.59 48.02
C GLU A 3 -45.27 2.00 46.60
N GLN A 4 -44.64 2.82 45.74
CA GLN A 4 -43.88 2.39 44.57
C GLN A 4 -42.66 1.59 45.03
N LEU A 5 -42.52 0.36 44.55
CA LEU A 5 -41.24 -0.35 44.53
C LEU A 5 -41.15 -1.21 43.27
N LEU A 6 -39.96 -1.11 42.66
CA LEU A 6 -39.20 -2.19 42.04
C LEU A 6 -39.66 -2.70 40.66
N LEU A 7 -38.92 -2.32 39.63
CA LEU A 7 -37.83 -3.15 39.05
C LEU A 7 -37.48 -2.64 37.65
N VAL A 8 -36.61 -1.62 37.59
CA VAL A 8 -35.85 -1.34 36.36
C VAL A 8 -34.58 -2.18 36.43
N SER A 9 -34.72 -3.47 36.13
CA SER A 9 -33.58 -4.33 35.79
C SER A 9 -33.29 -4.12 34.31
N LEU A 10 -32.67 -2.98 33.99
CA LEU A 10 -32.17 -2.75 32.63
C LEU A 10 -30.95 -3.67 32.44
N VAL A 11 -31.21 -4.74 31.69
CA VAL A 11 -30.25 -5.67 31.14
C VAL A 11 -29.08 -4.88 30.54
N VAL A 12 -27.92 -4.99 31.18
CA VAL A 12 -26.63 -4.56 30.62
C VAL A 12 -26.36 -5.48 29.42
N ALA A 13 -26.88 -5.07 28.27
CA ALA A 13 -26.57 -5.70 27.00
C ALA A 13 -25.07 -5.57 26.78
N GLY A 14 -24.40 -6.72 26.71
CA GLY A 14 -22.98 -6.82 26.50
C GLY A 14 -22.57 -6.04 25.26
N ALA A 15 -21.76 -5.00 25.47
CA ALA A 15 -20.85 -4.55 24.45
C ALA A 15 -19.90 -5.72 24.19
N ALA A 16 -20.19 -6.49 23.15
CA ALA A 16 -19.16 -7.22 22.42
C ALA A 16 -18.22 -6.15 21.87
N ALA A 17 -17.30 -5.69 22.71
CA ALA A 17 -16.07 -5.13 22.25
C ALA A 17 -15.45 -6.22 21.40
N CYS A 18 -15.58 -6.07 20.09
CA CYS A 18 -14.63 -6.63 19.16
C CYS A 18 -13.28 -6.07 19.61
N ALA A 19 -12.63 -6.78 20.54
CA ALA A 19 -11.21 -6.75 20.71
C ALA A 19 -10.65 -7.40 19.43
N GLY A 20 -10.77 -6.67 18.32
CA GLY A 20 -9.85 -6.78 17.22
C GLY A 20 -8.51 -6.53 17.85
N ARG A 21 -7.83 -7.62 18.19
CA ARG A 21 -6.41 -7.60 18.53
C ARG A 21 -5.79 -6.74 17.45
N PRO A 22 -5.18 -5.58 17.77
CA PRO A 22 -4.21 -5.05 16.85
C PRO A 22 -3.16 -6.16 16.78
N VAL A 23 -3.07 -6.83 15.64
CA VAL A 23 -1.87 -7.59 15.30
C VAL A 23 -0.80 -6.53 15.18
N SER A 24 -0.20 -6.19 16.32
CA SER A 24 0.92 -5.29 16.44
C SER A 24 2.14 -6.03 15.95
N THR A 25 2.21 -6.26 14.64
CA THR A 25 3.47 -6.42 13.92
C THR A 25 3.89 -5.06 13.38
N THR A 26 3.85 -4.04 14.23
CA THR A 26 4.69 -2.85 14.08
C THR A 26 6.13 -3.26 14.40
N LEU A 27 6.74 -3.99 13.45
CA LEU A 27 8.14 -3.72 13.14
C LEU A 27 8.24 -2.20 13.03
N ASN A 28 9.23 -1.57 13.66
CA ASN A 28 9.48 -0.13 13.65
C ASN A 28 9.45 0.43 12.20
N GLN A 29 8.26 0.71 11.67
CA GLN A 29 8.06 1.28 10.33
C GLN A 29 8.56 2.71 10.27
N ALA A 30 8.74 3.36 11.43
CA ALA A 30 9.28 4.70 11.58
C ALA A 30 10.75 4.84 11.13
N SER A 31 11.49 3.75 10.88
CA SER A 31 12.91 3.81 10.50
C SER A 31 13.31 2.99 9.27
N MET A 32 12.35 2.38 8.56
CA MET A 32 12.67 1.60 7.36
C MET A 32 12.61 2.49 6.12
N THR A 33 13.76 2.62 5.44
CA THR A 33 13.81 3.21 4.10
C THR A 33 13.42 2.14 3.09
N SER A 34 12.38 2.40 2.31
CA SER A 34 11.91 1.51 1.23
C SER A 34 11.99 2.25 -0.10
N GLN A 35 12.62 1.62 -1.10
CA GLN A 35 12.76 2.17 -2.45
C GLN A 35 11.91 1.36 -3.42
N TYR A 36 11.10 2.06 -4.19
CA TYR A 36 10.15 1.53 -5.14
C TYR A 36 10.58 1.95 -6.54
N ALA A 37 10.91 0.99 -7.40
CA ALA A 37 11.26 1.24 -8.79
C ALA A 37 10.00 1.20 -9.64
N CYS A 38 9.57 2.36 -10.12
CA CYS A 38 8.53 2.52 -11.15
C CYS A 38 9.19 2.52 -12.54
N ASP A 39 8.40 2.66 -13.63
CA ASP A 39 8.87 2.53 -15.00
C ASP A 39 10.14 3.36 -15.32
N SER A 40 10.08 4.67 -15.09
CA SER A 40 11.17 5.61 -15.41
C SER A 40 11.82 6.29 -14.21
N HIS A 41 11.33 6.00 -12.99
CA HIS A 41 11.69 6.75 -11.79
C HIS A 41 11.59 5.88 -10.54
N VAL A 42 12.25 6.32 -9.48
CA VAL A 42 12.25 5.73 -8.13
C VAL A 42 11.47 6.62 -7.17
N VAL A 43 10.66 5.99 -6.32
CA VAL A 43 9.99 6.61 -5.18
C VAL A 43 10.56 6.02 -3.90
N THR A 44 10.89 6.88 -2.92
CA THR A 44 11.48 6.46 -1.65
C THR A 44 10.55 6.82 -0.51
N ARG A 45 10.27 5.85 0.38
CA ARG A 45 9.62 6.07 1.68
C ARG A 45 10.67 5.98 2.77
N GLU A 46 10.87 7.05 3.53
CA GLU A 46 11.81 7.13 4.64
C GLU A 46 11.18 7.86 5.83
N ALA A 47 11.13 7.21 6.99
CA ALA A 47 10.61 7.79 8.24
C ALA A 47 9.22 8.46 8.08
N GLY A 48 8.33 7.84 7.31
CA GLY A 48 6.98 8.34 7.02
C GLY A 48 6.90 9.48 6.00
N LYS A 49 8.03 9.90 5.42
CA LYS A 49 8.10 10.84 4.30
C LYS A 49 8.26 10.08 3.00
N VAL A 50 7.68 10.62 1.93
CA VAL A 50 7.81 10.04 0.58
C VAL A 50 8.47 11.07 -0.33
N PHE A 51 9.41 10.60 -1.15
CA PHE A 51 10.21 11.39 -2.06
C PHE A 51 10.15 10.78 -3.46
N ALA A 52 9.96 11.61 -4.48
CA ALA A 52 10.16 11.23 -5.88
C ALA A 52 11.66 11.30 -6.25
N SER A 53 12.02 10.82 -7.45
CA SER A 53 13.42 10.62 -7.90
C SER A 53 14.34 11.83 -7.85
N ASN A 54 13.78 13.02 -7.85
CA ASN A 54 14.49 14.30 -7.78
C ASN A 54 14.58 14.84 -6.35
N ASP A 55 14.44 13.97 -5.34
CA ASP A 55 14.34 14.29 -3.91
C ASP A 55 13.19 15.26 -3.58
N THR A 56 12.20 15.39 -4.48
CA THR A 56 11.00 16.19 -4.20
C THR A 56 10.14 15.45 -3.20
N ARG A 57 9.97 16.07 -2.03
CA ARG A 57 9.08 15.57 -0.99
C ARG A 57 7.63 15.65 -1.46
N LEU A 58 6.95 14.52 -1.46
CA LEU A 58 5.55 14.43 -1.80
C LEU A 58 4.67 14.67 -0.56
N ALA A 59 3.61 15.46 -0.73
CA ALA A 59 2.62 15.70 0.30
C ALA A 59 1.58 14.57 0.32
N LEU A 60 1.22 14.11 1.51
CA LEU A 60 0.11 13.18 1.69
C LEU A 60 -1.19 13.87 1.29
N ALA A 61 -1.89 13.31 0.30
CA ALA A 61 -3.18 13.82 -0.15
C ALA A 61 -4.32 13.22 0.67
N PHE A 62 -4.37 11.89 0.79
CA PHE A 62 -5.38 11.17 1.57
C PHE A 62 -4.91 9.73 1.87
N GLN A 63 -5.67 9.02 2.69
CA GLN A 63 -5.43 7.61 3.04
C GLN A 63 -6.71 6.81 2.83
N ASP A 64 -6.57 5.59 2.33
CA ASP A 64 -7.66 4.62 2.21
C ASP A 64 -7.15 3.18 2.47
N ASP A 65 -7.99 2.17 2.19
CA ASP A 65 -7.65 0.76 2.40
C ASP A 65 -6.53 0.25 1.49
N ALA A 66 -6.26 0.92 0.37
CA ALA A 66 -5.15 0.60 -0.54
C ALA A 66 -3.81 1.17 -0.04
N GLY A 67 -3.83 2.29 0.71
CA GLY A 67 -2.66 2.83 1.38
C GLY A 67 -2.67 4.36 1.50
N ASP A 68 -1.46 4.93 1.48
CA ASP A 68 -1.23 6.37 1.53
C ASP A 68 -1.11 6.92 0.11
N HIS A 69 -1.87 7.96 -0.21
CA HIS A 69 -1.92 8.55 -1.55
C HIS A 69 -1.15 9.87 -1.59
N PHE A 70 -0.23 9.97 -2.54
CA PHE A 70 0.57 11.17 -2.78
C PHE A 70 0.31 11.65 -4.20
N VAL A 71 -0.25 12.84 -4.38
CA VAL A 71 -0.62 13.36 -5.69
C VAL A 71 0.25 14.56 -6.03
N THR A 72 0.94 14.48 -7.16
CA THR A 72 1.61 15.61 -7.80
C THR A 72 0.66 16.23 -8.81
N THR A 73 0.31 17.49 -8.61
CA THR A 73 -0.47 18.26 -9.58
C THR A 73 0.44 18.76 -10.70
N PRO A 74 -0.09 19.02 -11.90
CA PRO A 74 0.71 19.57 -12.98
C PRO A 74 1.40 20.87 -12.56
N GLU A 75 2.72 20.96 -12.77
CA GLU A 75 3.52 22.13 -12.37
C GLU A 75 3.35 23.33 -13.31
N SER A 76 2.75 23.12 -14.49
CA SER A 76 2.48 24.17 -15.46
C SER A 76 1.07 24.07 -16.03
N PRO A 77 0.47 25.20 -16.47
CA PRO A 77 -0.85 25.22 -17.12
C PRO A 77 -0.91 24.40 -18.43
N THR A 78 0.24 24.08 -19.00
CA THR A 78 0.38 23.26 -20.21
C THR A 78 0.60 21.78 -19.92
N ALA A 79 1.02 21.44 -18.70
CA ALA A 79 1.12 20.06 -18.27
C ALA A 79 -0.30 19.56 -17.97
N MET A 80 -0.75 18.56 -18.71
CA MET A 80 -2.08 17.97 -18.57
C MET A 80 -2.04 16.64 -17.83
N HIS A 81 -1.01 16.42 -17.01
CA HIS A 81 -0.82 15.17 -16.28
C HIS A 81 -0.61 15.40 -14.79
N ALA A 82 -1.35 14.64 -13.99
CA ALA A 82 -1.12 14.49 -12.56
C ALA A 82 -0.64 13.05 -12.29
N ILE A 83 0.27 12.88 -11.35
CA ILE A 83 0.77 11.56 -10.96
C ILE A 83 0.38 11.28 -9.51
N GLU A 84 -0.29 10.16 -9.28
CA GLU A 84 -0.60 9.63 -7.96
C GLU A 84 0.30 8.44 -7.65
N TYR A 85 0.94 8.48 -6.48
CA TYR A 85 1.63 7.34 -5.90
C TYR A 85 0.80 6.79 -4.74
N VAL A 86 0.34 5.55 -4.89
CA VAL A 86 -0.35 4.78 -3.85
C VAL A 86 0.68 3.91 -3.15
N MET A 87 1.05 4.32 -1.95
CA MET A 87 2.11 3.70 -1.17
C MET A 87 1.49 2.78 -0.10
N PRO A 88 1.79 1.48 -0.11
CA PRO A 88 1.17 0.55 0.82
C PRO A 88 1.68 0.75 2.25
N SER A 89 0.86 0.32 3.20
CA SER A 89 1.25 0.29 4.63
C SER A 89 2.25 -0.83 4.94
N ASP A 90 2.22 -1.95 4.22
CA ASP A 90 3.25 -3.00 4.30
C ASP A 90 4.46 -2.64 3.43
N ALA A 91 5.64 -2.55 4.04
CA ALA A 91 6.90 -2.23 3.36
C ALA A 91 7.35 -3.30 2.34
N ARG A 92 6.73 -4.48 2.33
CA ARG A 92 6.97 -5.54 1.34
C ARG A 92 5.98 -5.54 0.17
N ALA A 93 4.89 -4.80 0.28
CA ALA A 93 3.96 -4.64 -0.82
C ALA A 93 4.52 -3.65 -1.84
N ASP A 94 4.19 -3.87 -3.11
CA ASP A 94 4.57 -2.97 -4.19
C ASP A 94 3.67 -1.73 -4.18
N ALA A 95 4.21 -0.58 -4.58
CA ALA A 95 3.44 0.65 -4.74
C ALA A 95 2.79 0.70 -6.13
N ILE A 96 1.81 1.57 -6.30
CA ILE A 96 1.18 1.83 -7.59
C ILE A 96 1.39 3.28 -7.97
N GLU A 97 1.84 3.52 -9.19
CA GLU A 97 1.78 4.81 -9.84
C GLU A 97 0.54 4.86 -10.75
N ARG A 98 -0.21 5.96 -10.70
CA ARG A 98 -1.24 6.27 -11.69
C ARG A 98 -0.97 7.62 -12.32
N VAL A 99 -0.96 7.64 -13.64
CA VAL A 99 -0.91 8.88 -14.42
C VAL A 99 -2.34 9.23 -14.83
N TYR A 100 -2.74 10.44 -14.49
CA TYR A 100 -4.04 10.99 -14.84
C TYR A 100 -3.91 12.02 -15.96
N ASP A 101 -4.83 12.00 -16.92
CA ASP A 101 -5.10 13.13 -17.82
C ASP A 101 -6.04 14.12 -17.11
N THR A 102 -5.55 15.36 -16.96
CA THR A 102 -6.25 16.48 -16.31
C THR A 102 -6.84 17.46 -17.31
N SER A 103 -6.84 17.15 -18.61
CA SER A 103 -7.25 18.06 -19.68
C SER A 103 -8.71 18.50 -19.64
N LYS A 104 -9.56 17.74 -18.94
CA LYS A 104 -11.00 18.02 -18.83
C LYS A 104 -11.38 18.94 -17.68
N GLY A 105 -10.44 19.29 -16.80
CA GLY A 105 -10.70 20.20 -15.69
C GLY A 105 -9.77 19.99 -14.50
N ASN A 106 -9.84 20.90 -13.55
CA ASN A 106 -8.99 20.91 -12.36
C ASN A 106 -9.55 20.03 -11.21
N SER A 107 -10.72 19.43 -11.38
CA SER A 107 -11.34 18.55 -10.39
C SER A 107 -10.92 17.10 -10.62
N ARG A 108 -10.57 16.39 -9.55
CA ARG A 108 -10.29 14.93 -9.59
C ARG A 108 -11.46 14.11 -10.14
N ALA A 109 -12.68 14.64 -10.08
CA ALA A 109 -13.86 13.99 -10.68
C ALA A 109 -13.81 13.96 -12.21
N ASP A 110 -13.05 14.87 -12.83
CA ASP A 110 -12.93 14.99 -14.29
C ASP A 110 -11.68 14.28 -14.84
N TRP A 111 -10.77 13.86 -13.95
CA TRP A 111 -9.51 13.23 -14.30
C TRP A 111 -9.70 11.78 -14.70
N ARG A 112 -8.91 11.33 -15.68
CA ARG A 112 -8.96 9.95 -16.18
C ARG A 112 -7.61 9.31 -16.04
N VAL A 113 -7.56 8.10 -15.47
CA VAL A 113 -6.35 7.29 -15.47
C VAL A 113 -6.02 6.95 -16.93
N VAL A 114 -4.83 7.34 -17.36
CA VAL A 114 -4.29 7.00 -18.70
C VAL A 114 -3.19 5.96 -18.62
N ASP A 115 -2.54 5.82 -17.46
CA ASP A 115 -1.54 4.79 -17.20
C ASP A 115 -1.56 4.35 -15.73
N GLU A 116 -1.29 3.07 -15.48
CA GLU A 116 -1.17 2.47 -14.15
C GLU A 116 0.06 1.55 -14.10
N ASN A 117 1.09 1.96 -13.38
CA ASN A 117 2.36 1.26 -13.26
C ASN A 117 2.52 0.66 -11.86
N VAL A 118 3.05 -0.56 -11.80
CA VAL A 118 3.46 -1.17 -10.53
C VAL A 118 4.90 -0.76 -10.22
N CYS A 119 5.09 -0.12 -9.08
CA CYS A 119 6.39 0.27 -8.57
C CYS A 119 6.93 -0.81 -7.63
N VAL A 120 7.87 -1.61 -8.13
CA VAL A 120 8.39 -2.78 -7.42
C VAL A 120 9.30 -2.36 -6.28
N VAL A 121 8.98 -2.78 -5.06
CA VAL A 121 9.87 -2.54 -3.91
C VAL A 121 10.97 -3.60 -3.88
N ARG A 122 12.21 -3.18 -3.63
CA ARG A 122 13.30 -4.13 -3.42
C ARG A 122 13.03 -4.96 -2.16
N GLY A 123 13.04 -6.29 -2.27
CA GLY A 123 12.60 -7.13 -1.17
C GLY A 123 11.07 -7.30 -1.11
N GLY A 124 10.36 -6.87 -2.15
CA GLY A 124 8.91 -6.89 -2.24
C GLY A 124 8.29 -8.21 -2.70
N TYR A 125 6.96 -8.23 -2.76
CA TYR A 125 6.18 -9.39 -3.18
C TYR A 125 6.52 -9.82 -4.62
N THR A 126 6.50 -8.90 -5.58
CA THR A 126 6.83 -9.23 -6.98
C THR A 126 8.31 -9.56 -7.17
N ASP A 127 9.25 -8.93 -6.44
CA ASP A 127 10.68 -9.31 -6.43
C ASP A 127 10.87 -10.75 -5.95
N ALA A 128 10.25 -11.12 -4.82
CA ALA A 128 10.31 -12.48 -4.29
C ALA A 128 9.73 -13.51 -5.26
N PHE A 129 8.59 -13.20 -5.89
CA PHE A 129 8.00 -14.07 -6.90
C PHE A 129 8.88 -14.18 -8.16
N GLY A 130 9.44 -13.07 -8.64
CA GLY A 130 10.33 -13.06 -9.80
C GLY A 130 11.57 -13.92 -9.58
N ARG A 131 12.21 -13.84 -8.40
CA ARG A 131 13.35 -14.71 -8.02
C ARG A 131 12.97 -16.17 -7.97
N PHE A 132 11.80 -16.49 -7.41
CA PHE A 132 11.30 -17.86 -7.37
C PHE A 132 11.06 -18.41 -8.78
N ALA A 133 10.40 -17.62 -9.65
CA ALA A 133 10.17 -17.98 -11.04
C ALA A 133 11.47 -18.17 -11.84
N ALA A 134 12.53 -17.43 -11.47
CA ALA A 134 13.88 -17.60 -12.01
C ALA A 134 14.66 -18.81 -11.41
N GLY A 135 14.05 -19.60 -10.52
CA GLY A 135 14.64 -20.84 -9.98
C GLY A 135 15.25 -20.72 -8.59
N SER A 136 15.08 -19.59 -7.88
CA SER A 136 15.57 -19.46 -6.50
C SER A 136 14.79 -20.35 -5.54
N THR A 137 15.46 -20.99 -4.58
CA THR A 137 14.80 -21.84 -3.58
C THR A 137 14.12 -21.00 -2.50
N MET A 138 13.14 -21.59 -1.79
CA MET A 138 12.45 -20.94 -0.67
C MET A 138 13.41 -20.51 0.44
N ASP A 139 14.43 -21.35 0.73
CA ASP A 139 15.41 -21.04 1.77
C ASP A 139 16.36 -19.91 1.34
N ALA A 140 16.71 -19.83 0.04
CA ALA A 140 17.48 -18.72 -0.52
C ALA A 140 16.70 -17.40 -0.44
N ILE A 141 15.42 -17.42 -0.83
CA ILE A 141 14.53 -16.25 -0.73
C ILE A 141 14.35 -15.83 0.73
N ALA A 142 14.16 -16.79 1.65
CA ALA A 142 14.07 -16.48 3.07
C ALA A 142 15.34 -15.76 3.56
N LYS A 143 16.51 -16.24 3.18
CA LYS A 143 17.79 -15.62 3.54
C LYS A 143 17.95 -14.22 2.94
N ASP A 144 17.71 -14.06 1.65
CA ASP A 144 17.89 -12.80 0.92
C ASP A 144 16.98 -11.68 1.44
N PHE A 145 15.79 -12.04 1.94
CA PHE A 145 14.75 -11.11 2.41
C PHE A 145 14.71 -11.01 3.95
N GLY A 146 15.63 -11.69 4.66
CA GLY A 146 15.68 -11.70 6.12
C GLY A 146 14.43 -12.30 6.78
N LEU A 147 13.81 -13.29 6.14
CA LEU A 147 12.63 -13.99 6.64
C LEU A 147 13.03 -15.10 7.62
N GLY A 148 12.18 -15.35 8.62
CA GLY A 148 12.51 -16.31 9.68
C GLY A 148 12.49 -17.77 9.22
N ASN A 149 11.84 -18.09 8.10
CA ASN A 149 11.68 -19.46 7.62
C ASN A 149 11.09 -19.53 6.19
N ARG A 150 11.06 -20.75 5.63
CA ARG A 150 10.44 -21.07 4.34
C ARG A 150 8.92 -20.84 4.26
N ILE A 151 8.21 -20.85 5.39
CA ILE A 151 6.75 -20.63 5.41
C ILE A 151 6.47 -19.16 5.09
N GLU A 152 7.24 -18.25 5.67
CA GLU A 152 7.19 -16.81 5.37
C GLU A 152 7.58 -16.53 3.92
N ALA A 153 8.65 -17.15 3.41
CA ALA A 153 9.03 -17.05 2.00
C ALA A 153 7.90 -17.50 1.06
N ARG A 154 7.28 -18.64 1.37
CA ARG A 154 6.13 -19.14 0.60
C ARG A 154 4.94 -18.17 0.65
N LYS A 155 4.67 -17.55 1.80
CA LYS A 155 3.59 -16.54 1.92
C LYS A 155 3.91 -15.34 1.04
N LEU A 156 5.14 -14.83 1.10
CA LEU A 156 5.61 -13.69 0.31
C LEU A 156 5.43 -13.93 -1.20
N ILE A 157 5.86 -15.10 -1.67
CA ILE A 157 5.72 -15.50 -3.08
C ILE A 157 4.25 -15.61 -3.49
N LYS A 158 3.39 -16.16 -2.62
CA LYS A 158 1.95 -16.25 -2.91
C LYS A 158 1.30 -14.88 -3.07
N GLU A 159 1.67 -13.90 -2.25
CA GLU A 159 1.18 -12.53 -2.43
C GLU A 159 1.72 -11.91 -3.73
N GLY A 160 2.99 -12.16 -4.10
CA GLY A 160 3.54 -11.73 -5.40
C GLY A 160 2.82 -12.34 -6.60
N MET A 161 2.44 -13.62 -6.52
CA MET A 161 1.62 -14.26 -7.55
C MET A 161 0.25 -13.57 -7.69
N ARG A 162 -0.41 -13.24 -6.57
CA ARG A 162 -1.72 -12.56 -6.58
C ARG A 162 -1.62 -11.15 -7.16
N ALA A 163 -0.61 -10.38 -6.74
CA ALA A 163 -0.35 -9.05 -7.27
C ALA A 163 -0.16 -9.08 -8.79
N THR A 164 0.54 -10.09 -9.31
CA THR A 164 0.76 -10.27 -10.75
C THR A 164 -0.53 -10.73 -11.47
N GLN A 165 -1.35 -11.59 -10.86
CA GLN A 165 -2.62 -12.04 -11.46
C GLN A 165 -3.66 -10.92 -11.60
N VAL A 166 -3.72 -9.97 -10.67
CA VAL A 166 -4.62 -8.80 -10.78
C VAL A 166 -4.29 -7.99 -12.04
N ARG A 167 -3.01 -7.92 -12.44
CA ARG A 167 -2.57 -7.23 -13.65
C ARG A 167 -3.18 -7.81 -14.92
N PHE A 168 -3.30 -9.13 -15.02
CA PHE A 168 -3.89 -9.81 -16.19
C PHE A 168 -5.42 -9.75 -16.27
N HIS A 169 -6.12 -9.42 -15.17
CA HIS A 169 -7.58 -9.36 -15.14
C HIS A 169 -8.17 -7.96 -15.28
N ARG A 170 -7.35 -6.89 -15.21
CA ARG A 170 -7.79 -5.52 -15.52
C ARG A 170 -7.67 -5.13 -16.99
N GLU A 171 -7.01 -5.95 -17.80
CA GLU A 171 -6.80 -5.73 -19.24
C GLU A 171 -7.87 -6.36 -20.16
N PHE A 172 -8.95 -6.93 -19.59
CA PHE A 172 -10.07 -7.51 -20.36
C PHE A 172 -11.44 -7.09 -19.84
#